data_AF-A0A357R352-F1
#
_entry.id   AF-A0A357R352-F1
#
_cell.length_a   1.000
_cell.length_b   1.000
_cell.length_c   1.000
_cell.angle_alpha   90.00
_cell.angle_beta   90.00
_cell.angle_gamma   90.00
#
_symmetry.space_group_name_H-M   'P 1'
#
loop_
_entity.id
_entity.type
_entity.pdbx_description
1 polymer ?
#
loop_
_entity_poly.entity_id
_entity_poly.type
_entity_poly.pdbx_seq_one_letter_code
_entity_poly.pdbx_strand_id
1 'polypeptide(L)'
;MADIRANLPELSQEYGAWIFGEIILAAALMWFRDLGARTIVLEAGLGGRLDAGNLFRRPLATCITNVSLEHQGILGNTVEQIAR
;
A
#
# COMPACT_ATOMS: atom_id res chain seq x y z
N MET A 1 -20.35 -9.47 6.26
CA MET A 1 -18.90 -9.77 6.12
C MET A 1 -18.63 -11.15 5.51
N ALA A 2 -19.43 -12.18 5.77
CA ALA A 2 -19.27 -13.52 5.13
C ALA A 2 -19.53 -13.52 3.61
N ASP A 3 -20.46 -12.70 3.10
CA ASP A 3 -20.87 -12.71 1.68
C ASP A 3 -20.03 -11.85 0.72
N ILE A 4 -19.05 -11.09 1.22
CA ILE A 4 -18.21 -10.27 0.33
C ILE A 4 -17.26 -11.18 -0.47
N ARG A 5 -16.75 -12.24 0.16
CA ARG A 5 -15.78 -13.16 -0.46
C ARG A 5 -16.37 -13.95 -1.65
N ALA A 6 -17.67 -14.25 -1.63
CA ALA A 6 -18.34 -15.00 -2.69
C ALA A 6 -18.59 -14.20 -3.98
N ASN A 7 -18.50 -12.87 -3.91
CA ASN A 7 -18.81 -11.96 -5.02
C ASN A 7 -17.57 -11.27 -5.60
N LEU A 8 -16.37 -11.60 -5.13
CA LEU A 8 -15.14 -11.03 -5.67
C LEU A 8 -14.75 -11.77 -6.97
N PRO A 9 -14.43 -11.05 -8.06
CA PRO A 9 -13.93 -11.67 -9.28
C PRO A 9 -12.59 -12.35 -9.03
N GLU A 10 -12.26 -13.39 -9.80
CA GLU A 10 -10.93 -13.99 -9.78
C GLU A 10 -9.89 -12.95 -10.23
N LEU A 11 -9.02 -12.53 -9.31
CA LEU A 11 -7.91 -11.63 -9.59
C LEU A 11 -6.76 -12.44 -10.19
N SER A 12 -6.58 -12.37 -11.51
CA SER A 12 -5.45 -13.02 -12.19
C SER A 12 -4.13 -12.30 -11.88
N GLN A 13 -3.03 -13.04 -11.75
CA GLN A 13 -1.71 -12.47 -11.38
C GLN A 13 -1.12 -11.50 -12.42
N GLU A 14 -1.67 -11.46 -13.63
CA GLU A 14 -1.18 -10.61 -14.74
C GLU A 14 -1.38 -9.11 -14.47
N TYR A 15 -2.44 -8.75 -13.73
CA TYR A 15 -2.72 -7.38 -13.25
C TYR A 15 -3.06 -7.33 -11.76
N GLY A 16 -3.33 -8.48 -11.13
CA GLY A 16 -3.98 -8.61 -9.82
C GLY A 16 -3.09 -8.30 -8.62
N ALA A 17 -1.77 -8.44 -8.72
CA ALA A 17 -0.88 -8.13 -7.60
C ALA A 17 -0.74 -6.62 -7.35
N TRP A 18 -0.77 -5.82 -8.41
CA TRP A 18 -0.69 -4.36 -8.31
C TRP A 18 -2.02 -3.82 -7.79
N ILE A 19 -3.12 -4.04 -8.54
CA ILE A 19 -4.45 -3.44 -8.26
C ILE A 19 -5.04 -3.76 -6.88
N PHE A 20 -4.64 -4.88 -6.27
CA PHE A 20 -5.14 -5.27 -4.95
C PHE A 20 -4.82 -4.22 -3.89
N GLY A 21 -3.61 -3.65 -3.90
CA GLY A 21 -3.20 -2.63 -2.95
C GLY A 21 -4.06 -1.37 -3.03
N GLU A 22 -4.35 -0.89 -4.25
CA GLU A 22 -5.17 0.30 -4.49
C GLU A 22 -6.62 0.08 -4.06
N ILE A 23 -7.19 -1.11 -4.32
CA ILE A 23 -8.56 -1.43 -3.92
C ILE A 23 -8.67 -1.44 -2.38
N ILE A 24 -7.71 -2.05 -1.69
CA ILE A 24 -7.70 -2.09 -0.22
C ILE A 24 -7.50 -0.68 0.35
N LEU A 25 -6.59 0.11 -0.21
CA LEU A 25 -6.39 1.49 0.19
C LEU A 25 -7.67 2.31 0.03
N ALA A 26 -8.34 2.22 -1.12
CA ALA A 26 -9.59 2.93 -1.37
C ALA A 26 -10.68 2.52 -0.36
N ALA A 27 -10.85 1.23 -0.10
CA ALA A 27 -11.81 0.72 0.88
C ALA A 27 -11.50 1.22 2.30
N ALA A 28 -10.22 1.21 2.71
CA ALA A 28 -9.79 1.71 4.01
C ALA A 28 -10.07 3.22 4.16
N LEU A 29 -9.81 4.02 3.14
CA LEU A 29 -10.08 5.46 3.16
C LEU A 29 -11.58 5.77 3.26
N MET A 30 -12.42 5.02 2.55
CA MET A 30 -13.88 5.13 2.68
C MET A 30 -14.34 4.80 4.10
N TRP A 31 -13.80 3.73 4.68
CA TRP A 31 -14.10 3.34 6.06
C TRP A 31 -13.68 4.42 7.07
N PHE A 32 -12.46 4.96 6.95
CA PHE A 32 -11.99 6.03 7.85
C PHE A 32 -12.77 7.34 7.68
N ARG A 33 -13.20 7.67 6.47
CA ARG A 33 -14.12 8.79 6.22
C ARG A 33 -15.43 8.58 6.98
N ASP A 34 -16.03 7.40 6.87
CA ASP A 34 -17.32 7.09 7.50
C ASP A 34 -17.24 7.09 9.03
N LEU A 35 -16.06 6.77 9.59
CA LEU A 35 -15.76 6.92 11.02
C LEU A 35 -15.51 8.38 11.47
N GLY A 36 -15.43 9.33 10.55
CA GLY A 36 -15.07 10.72 10.86
C GLY A 36 -13.61 10.90 11.27
N ALA A 37 -12.71 10.01 10.83
CA ALA A 37 -11.30 10.11 11.14
C ALA A 37 -10.70 11.40 10.55
N ARG A 38 -9.96 12.14 11.38
CA ARG A 38 -9.29 13.39 10.98
C ARG A 38 -7.82 13.17 10.64
N THR A 39 -7.26 12.04 11.05
CA THR A 39 -5.87 11.64 10.82
C THR A 39 -5.82 10.13 10.80
N ILE A 40 -4.96 9.58 9.93
CA ILE A 40 -4.70 8.15 9.81
C ILE A 40 -3.20 7.93 9.77
N VAL A 41 -2.75 6.78 10.26
CA VAL A 41 -1.40 6.28 10.01
C VAL A 41 -1.52 5.32 8.84
N LEU A 42 -0.77 5.59 7.78
CA LEU A 42 -0.77 4.78 6.56
C LEU A 42 0.62 4.15 6.39
N GLU A 43 0.65 2.82 6.38
CA GLU A 43 1.84 2.03 6.09
C GLU A 43 1.99 1.87 4.56
N ALA A 44 3.22 1.98 4.05
CA ALA A 44 3.50 1.65 2.66
C ALA A 44 3.47 0.14 2.46
N GLY A 45 2.81 -0.33 1.40
CA GLY A 45 2.75 -1.77 1.08
C GLY A 45 4.07 -2.32 0.55
N LEU A 46 4.72 -1.60 -0.37
CA LEU A 46 6.04 -1.98 -0.90
C LEU A 46 6.89 -0.76 -1.26
N GLY A 47 8.03 -0.63 -0.58
CA GLY A 47 8.96 0.47 -0.80
C GLY A 47 8.33 1.81 -0.41
N GLY A 48 7.98 2.64 -1.40
CA GLY A 48 7.33 3.92 -1.13
C GLY A 48 7.14 4.79 -2.36
N ARG A 49 8.17 4.99 -3.20
CA ARG A 49 8.10 5.89 -4.36
C ARG A 49 6.92 5.57 -5.30
N LEU A 50 6.68 4.29 -5.55
CA LEU A 50 5.62 3.80 -6.44
C LEU A 50 4.48 3.09 -5.68
N ASP A 51 4.46 3.19 -4.36
CA ASP A 51 3.41 2.60 -3.54
C ASP A 51 2.10 3.40 -3.64
N ALA A 52 0.95 2.73 -3.58
CA ALA A 52 -0.37 3.38 -3.64
C ALA A 52 -0.56 4.42 -2.53
N GLY A 53 0.02 4.21 -1.35
CA GLY A 53 -0.03 5.16 -0.24
C GLY A 53 0.70 6.47 -0.52
N ASN A 54 1.59 6.51 -1.51
CA ASN A 54 2.29 7.73 -1.92
C ASN A 54 1.42 8.70 -2.75
N LEU A 55 0.12 8.39 -2.92
CA LEU A 55 -0.88 9.33 -3.42
C LEU A 55 -0.96 10.61 -2.56
N PHE A 56 -0.71 10.50 -1.25
CA PHE A 56 -0.76 11.62 -0.31
C PHE A 56 0.55 12.41 -0.31
N ARG A 57 0.68 13.37 -1.23
CA ARG A 57 1.93 14.13 -1.46
C ARG A 57 2.41 15.03 -0.32
N ARG A 58 1.56 15.30 0.69
CA ARG A 58 1.86 16.21 1.81
C ARG A 58 1.35 15.62 3.12
N PRO A 59 1.93 14.50 3.60
CA PRO A 59 1.56 13.96 4.90
C PRO A 59 2.04 14.89 6.01
N LEU A 60 1.40 14.83 7.19
CA LEU A 60 1.82 15.61 8.37
C LEU A 60 3.22 15.20 8.83
N ALA A 61 3.56 13.93 8.68
CA ALA A 61 4.87 13.36 8.96
C ALA A 61 5.09 12.12 8.09
N THR A 62 6.35 11.80 7.82
CA THR A 62 6.77 10.55 7.17
C THR A 62 7.80 9.86 8.05
N CYS A 63 7.65 8.55 8.21
CA CYS A 63 8.60 7.72 8.95
C CYS A 63 9.18 6.69 8.00
N ILE A 64 10.50 6.54 8.02
CA ILE A 64 11.21 5.42 7.41
C ILE A 64 11.75 4.60 8.57
N THR A 65 11.39 3.32 8.63
CA THR A 65 11.83 2.40 9.69
C THR A 65 13.21 1.82 9.33
N ASN A 66 13.41 0.51 9.51
CA ASN A 66 14.61 -0.19 9.08
C ASN A 66 14.60 -0.43 7.56
N VAL A 67 15.77 -0.38 6.93
CA VAL A 67 15.96 -0.81 5.54
C VAL A 67 16.82 -2.06 5.53
N SER A 68 16.32 -3.13 4.92
CA SER A 68 16.97 -4.44 4.80
C SER A 68 16.89 -4.96 3.37
N LEU A 69 17.65 -6.03 3.07
CA LEU A 69 17.65 -6.68 1.76
C LEU A 69 16.38 -7.54 1.56
N GLU A 70 15.24 -6.88 1.43
CA GLU A 70 13.94 -7.50 1.14
C GLU A 70 13.42 -7.03 -0.22
N HIS A 71 12.57 -7.87 -0.84
CA HIS A 71 11.96 -7.59 -2.15
C HIS A 71 12.97 -7.19 -3.25
N GLN A 72 14.16 -7.82 -3.25
CA GLN A 72 15.27 -7.46 -4.14
C GLN A 72 14.92 -7.54 -5.64
N GLY A 73 13.99 -8.44 -6.01
CA GLY A 73 13.48 -8.56 -7.37
C GLY A 73 12.67 -7.35 -7.88
N ILE A 74 12.31 -6.42 -6.99
CA ILE A 74 11.52 -5.22 -7.30
C ILE A 74 12.27 -3.94 -6.89
N LEU A 75 12.85 -3.91 -5.69
CA LEU A 75 13.43 -2.70 -5.10
C LEU A 75 14.93 -2.53 -5.36
N GLY A 76 15.64 -3.60 -5.70
CA GLY A 76 17.08 -3.58 -5.99
C GLY A 76 17.88 -4.58 -5.15
N ASN A 77 19.13 -4.78 -5.53
CA ASN A 77 20.00 -5.81 -4.97
C ASN A 77 20.89 -5.31 -3.83
N THR A 78 20.94 -4.01 -3.57
CA THR A 78 21.71 -3.41 -2.46
C THR A 78 20.83 -2.54 -1.57
N VAL A 79 21.26 -2.33 -0.33
CA VAL A 79 20.53 -1.48 0.64
C VAL A 79 20.36 -0.05 0.10
N GLU A 80 21.38 0.49 -0.58
CA GLU A 80 21.36 1.82 -1.18
C GLU A 80 20.34 1.93 -2.32
N GLN A 81 20.13 0.85 -3.09
CA GLN A 81 19.11 0.82 -4.13
C GLN A 81 17.70 0.82 -3.52
N ILE A 82 17.50 0.06 -2.44
CA ILE A 82 16.22 -0.04 -1.73
C ILE A 82 15.88 1.28 -1.01
N ALA A 83 16.88 1.97 -0.45
CA ALA A 83 16.69 3.20 0.32
C ALA A 83 16.41 4.48 -0.51
N ARG A 84 16.47 4.41 -1.85
CA ARG A 84 16.40 5.58 -2.75
C ARG A 84 14.98 6.00 -3.15
#